data_AF-A0A530Y5X6-F1
#
_entry.id   AF-A0A530Y5X6-F1
#
_cell.length_a   1.000
_cell.length_b   1.000
_cell.length_c   1.000
_cell.angle_alpha   90.00
_cell.angle_beta   90.00
_cell.angle_gamma   90.00
#
_symmetry.space_group_name_H-M   'P 1'
#
loop_
_entity.id
_entity.type
_entity.pdbx_description
1 polymer ?
#
loop_
_entity_poly.entity_id
_entity_poly.type
_entity_poly.pdbx_seq_one_letter_code
_entity_poly.pdbx_strand_id
1 'polypeptide(L)'
;AVRTGVPERLAAGLTGAEAKLYELIGLTPLAVDRLLTSNAQNATLNRLVSRGLVHVAGFTPSDAAHVLGKQANWDAATARLGAELFARKRDGRGQAIAATPEAISERVLTTLTRLSAEVILETAFAEDGLDGAATVAHALVQRAVDAHPGIARLSVALDRPVIGLGASAPLHYAGLPPLVGHDCLVPE
;
A
#
# COMPACT_ATOMS: atom_id res chain seq x y z
N ALA A 1 3.13 5.11 -16.93
CA ALA A 1 1.73 4.90 -17.37
C ALA A 1 1.74 4.14 -18.69
N VAL A 2 0.88 3.15 -18.84
CA VAL A 2 0.76 2.30 -20.04
C VAL A 2 -0.70 1.89 -20.21
N ARG A 3 -1.19 1.72 -21.44
CA ARG A 3 -2.55 1.19 -21.67
C ARG A 3 -2.62 -0.25 -21.21
N THR A 4 -3.78 -0.63 -20.68
CA THR A 4 -4.06 -2.01 -20.25
C THR A 4 -4.35 -2.96 -21.42
N GLY A 5 -4.61 -2.42 -22.61
CA GLY A 5 -4.95 -3.22 -23.80
C GLY A 5 -6.41 -3.69 -23.84
N VAL A 6 -7.27 -3.18 -22.95
CA VAL A 6 -8.70 -3.49 -22.95
C VAL A 6 -9.41 -2.94 -24.19
N PRO A 7 -10.56 -3.50 -24.61
CA PRO A 7 -11.26 -3.06 -25.82
C PRO A 7 -11.66 -1.59 -25.78
N GLU A 8 -11.53 -0.89 -26.93
CA GLU A 8 -11.75 0.57 -27.04
C GLU A 8 -13.15 1.03 -26.59
N ARG A 9 -14.16 0.16 -26.71
CA ARG A 9 -15.52 0.45 -26.21
C ARG A 9 -15.55 0.80 -24.71
N LEU A 10 -14.59 0.31 -23.92
CA LEU A 10 -14.49 0.63 -22.49
C LEU A 10 -13.94 2.05 -22.23
N ALA A 11 -13.37 2.71 -23.24
CA ALA A 11 -12.98 4.11 -23.22
C ALA A 11 -14.14 5.07 -23.59
N ALA A 12 -15.36 4.57 -23.84
CA ALA A 12 -16.52 5.42 -24.05
C ALA A 12 -16.83 6.29 -22.81
N GLY A 13 -17.37 7.49 -23.02
CA GLY A 13 -17.77 8.40 -21.94
C GLY A 13 -16.61 9.05 -21.18
N LEU A 14 -15.39 9.03 -21.71
CA LEU A 14 -14.30 9.87 -21.20
C LEU A 14 -14.63 11.34 -21.42
N THR A 15 -14.36 12.16 -20.42
CA THR A 15 -14.34 13.62 -20.58
C THR A 15 -13.26 14.04 -21.57
N GLY A 16 -13.35 15.25 -22.13
CA GLY A 16 -12.33 15.73 -23.09
C GLY A 16 -10.90 15.71 -22.53
N ALA A 17 -10.72 16.00 -21.24
CA ALA A 17 -9.42 15.94 -20.58
C ALA A 17 -8.90 14.50 -20.42
N GLU A 18 -9.78 13.56 -20.10
CA GLU A 18 -9.42 12.14 -19.96
C GLU A 18 -9.09 11.51 -21.30
N ALA A 19 -9.90 11.77 -22.34
CA ALA A 19 -9.66 11.29 -23.69
C ALA A 19 -8.30 11.79 -24.22
N LYS A 20 -8.03 13.08 -24.08
CA LYS A 20 -6.74 13.67 -24.49
C LYS A 20 -5.55 13.04 -23.77
N LEU A 21 -5.65 12.78 -22.46
CA LEU A 21 -4.58 12.10 -21.73
C LEU A 21 -4.45 10.63 -22.13
N TYR A 22 -5.56 9.94 -22.35
CA TYR A 22 -5.59 8.53 -22.76
C TYR A 22 -5.00 8.31 -24.16
N GLU A 23 -5.20 9.25 -25.09
CA GLU A 23 -4.58 9.24 -26.43
C GLU A 23 -3.05 9.31 -26.39
N LEU A 24 -2.48 10.03 -25.41
CA LEU A 24 -1.02 10.15 -25.24
C LEU A 24 -0.37 8.87 -24.67
N ILE A 25 -1.14 8.02 -24.01
CA ILE A 25 -0.64 6.81 -23.36
C ILE A 25 -0.81 5.66 -24.35
N GLY A 26 0.28 5.02 -24.75
CA GLY A 26 0.27 3.85 -25.62
C GLY A 26 0.52 2.53 -24.89
N LEU A 27 0.87 1.48 -25.64
CA LEU A 27 1.30 0.18 -25.11
C LEU A 27 2.74 0.18 -24.57
N THR A 28 3.51 1.23 -24.89
CA THR A 28 4.85 1.42 -24.32
C THR A 28 4.76 2.24 -23.03
N PRO A 29 5.36 1.79 -21.92
CA PRO A 29 5.35 2.56 -20.68
C PRO A 29 6.00 3.94 -20.83
N LEU A 30 5.28 4.97 -20.40
CA LEU A 30 5.77 6.35 -20.34
C LEU A 30 6.01 6.77 -18.89
N ALA A 31 7.10 7.53 -18.68
CA ALA A 31 7.41 8.12 -17.38
C ALA A 31 6.34 9.18 -17.03
N VAL A 32 5.75 9.09 -15.83
CA VAL A 32 4.59 9.91 -15.44
C VAL A 32 4.96 11.39 -15.33
N ASP A 33 6.17 11.70 -14.86
CA ASP A 33 6.74 13.04 -14.79
C ASP A 33 6.94 13.70 -16.17
N ARG A 34 7.13 12.89 -17.22
CA ARG A 34 7.19 13.37 -18.61
C ARG A 34 5.83 13.47 -19.28
N LEU A 35 4.88 12.65 -18.82
CA LEU A 35 3.52 12.62 -19.36
C LEU A 35 2.65 13.75 -18.80
N LEU A 36 2.75 14.01 -17.49
CA LEU A 36 1.93 15.00 -16.80
C LEU A 36 2.66 16.34 -16.72
N THR A 37 2.03 17.39 -17.23
CA THR A 37 2.55 18.76 -17.23
C THR A 37 2.01 19.61 -16.09
N SER A 38 1.03 19.10 -15.33
CA SER A 38 0.47 19.78 -14.16
C SER A 38 -0.12 18.81 -13.14
N ASN A 39 -0.22 19.26 -11.88
CA ASN A 39 -0.80 18.46 -10.79
C ASN A 39 -2.25 18.06 -11.04
N ALA A 40 -3.05 18.89 -11.72
CA ALA A 40 -4.44 18.59 -12.05
C ALA A 40 -4.59 17.34 -12.94
N GLN A 41 -3.57 17.00 -13.73
CA GLN A 41 -3.60 15.80 -14.56
C GLN A 41 -3.37 14.51 -13.76
N ASN A 42 -2.85 14.57 -12.52
CA ASN A 42 -2.76 13.38 -11.66
C ASN A 42 -4.15 12.82 -11.35
N ALA A 43 -5.12 13.68 -11.02
CA ALA A 43 -6.50 13.25 -10.76
C ALA A 43 -7.13 12.60 -12.01
N THR A 44 -6.80 13.12 -13.20
CA THR A 44 -7.26 12.58 -14.48
C THR A 44 -6.64 11.22 -14.77
N LEU A 45 -5.32 11.07 -14.58
CA LEU A 45 -4.64 9.78 -14.67
C LEU A 45 -5.23 8.76 -13.70
N ASN A 46 -5.47 9.15 -12.44
CA ASN A 46 -6.06 8.28 -11.44
C ASN A 46 -7.46 7.79 -11.86
N ARG A 47 -8.30 8.63 -12.46
CA ARG A 47 -9.60 8.19 -13.00
C ARG A 47 -9.45 7.17 -14.12
N LEU A 48 -8.47 7.34 -15.02
CA LEU A 48 -8.16 6.34 -16.06
C LEU A 48 -7.69 5.01 -15.45
N VAL A 49 -6.90 5.06 -14.38
CA VAL A 49 -6.44 3.87 -13.63
C VAL A 49 -7.62 3.19 -12.94
N SER A 50 -8.47 3.93 -12.24
CA SER A 50 -9.67 3.41 -11.58
C SER A 50 -10.65 2.75 -12.56
N ARG A 51 -10.67 3.20 -13.82
CA ARG A 51 -11.45 2.58 -14.91
C ARG A 51 -10.76 1.38 -15.57
N GLY A 52 -9.55 1.03 -15.15
CA GLY A 52 -8.78 -0.06 -15.75
C GLY A 52 -8.31 0.20 -17.18
N LEU A 53 -8.28 1.46 -17.62
CA LEU A 53 -7.83 1.84 -18.97
C LEU A 53 -6.31 2.05 -19.03
N VAL A 54 -5.70 2.43 -17.91
CA VAL A 54 -4.27 2.69 -17.77
C VAL A 54 -3.70 1.96 -16.56
N HIS A 55 -2.52 1.37 -16.70
CA HIS A 55 -1.69 0.93 -15.58
C HIS A 55 -0.61 1.96 -15.25
N VAL A 56 -0.34 2.14 -13.97
CA VAL A 56 0.83 2.86 -13.47
C VAL A 56 1.73 1.84 -12.79
N ALA A 57 2.91 1.63 -13.36
CA ALA A 57 3.97 0.86 -12.72
C ALA A 57 4.72 1.76 -11.73
N GLY A 58 5.11 1.18 -10.60
CA GLY A 58 5.87 1.85 -9.55
C GLY A 58 6.31 0.85 -8.49
N PHE A 59 7.10 1.33 -7.54
CA PHE A 59 7.53 0.53 -6.39
C PHE A 59 6.33 0.05 -5.56
N THR A 60 6.28 -1.25 -5.29
CA THR A 60 5.19 -1.94 -4.57
C THR A 60 5.69 -2.64 -3.31
N PRO A 61 4.78 -3.10 -2.41
CA PRO A 61 5.17 -3.96 -1.30
C PRO A 61 5.87 -5.26 -1.73
N SER A 62 5.55 -5.80 -2.91
CA SER A 62 6.26 -6.97 -3.46
C SER A 62 7.71 -6.64 -3.78
N ASP A 63 8.00 -5.48 -4.36
CA ASP A 63 9.38 -5.03 -4.59
C ASP A 63 10.13 -4.86 -3.27
N ALA A 64 9.49 -4.27 -2.25
CA ALA A 64 10.06 -4.15 -0.92
C ALA A 64 10.45 -5.51 -0.32
N ALA A 65 9.62 -6.54 -0.53
CA ALA A 65 9.91 -7.90 -0.09
C ALA A 65 11.12 -8.51 -0.82
N HIS A 66 11.30 -8.23 -2.11
CA HIS A 66 12.47 -8.68 -2.87
C HIS A 66 13.75 -7.97 -2.41
N VAL A 67 13.69 -6.66 -2.16
CA VAL A 67 14.82 -5.89 -1.62
C VAL A 67 15.31 -6.44 -0.29
N LEU A 68 14.37 -6.87 0.57
CA LEU A 68 14.68 -7.46 1.87
C LEU A 68 14.97 -8.96 1.83
N GLY A 69 14.97 -9.59 0.64
CA GLY A 69 15.20 -11.03 0.49
C GLY A 69 14.10 -11.91 1.10
N LYS A 70 12.92 -11.36 1.38
CA LYS A 70 11.74 -12.10 1.89
C LYS A 70 10.98 -12.82 0.77
N GLN A 71 11.25 -12.44 -0.48
CA GLN A 71 10.71 -13.04 -1.69
C GLN A 71 11.80 -13.11 -2.77
N ALA A 72 11.68 -14.10 -3.66
CA ALA A 72 12.66 -14.37 -4.73
C ALA A 72 12.00 -14.84 -6.04
N ASN A 73 10.70 -14.57 -6.20
CA ASN A 73 9.90 -14.99 -7.34
C ASN A 73 10.03 -14.05 -8.56
N TRP A 74 10.63 -12.86 -8.38
CA TRP A 74 10.87 -11.87 -9.43
C TRP A 74 12.30 -11.29 -9.35
N ASP A 75 12.63 -10.36 -10.25
CA ASP A 75 13.95 -9.76 -10.36
C ASP A 75 14.26 -8.78 -9.21
N ALA A 76 15.11 -9.21 -8.28
CA ALA A 76 15.49 -8.42 -7.11
C ALA A 76 16.29 -7.15 -7.46
N ALA A 77 17.03 -7.15 -8.58
CA ALA A 77 17.80 -5.98 -9.01
C ALA A 77 16.87 -4.83 -9.44
N THR A 78 15.81 -5.14 -10.16
CA THR A 78 14.76 -4.21 -10.60
C THR A 78 14.01 -3.64 -9.39
N ALA A 79 13.65 -4.50 -8.44
CA ALA A 79 13.03 -4.09 -7.18
C ALA A 79 13.92 -3.10 -6.42
N ARG A 80 15.23 -3.35 -6.36
CA ARG A 80 16.21 -2.45 -5.73
C ARG A 80 16.27 -1.09 -6.42
N LEU A 81 16.33 -1.04 -7.75
CA LEU A 81 16.31 0.22 -8.50
C LEU A 81 15.02 1.01 -8.25
N GLY A 82 13.88 0.32 -8.16
CA GLY A 82 12.60 0.91 -7.78
C GLY A 82 12.63 1.53 -6.38
N ALA A 83 13.17 0.80 -5.39
CA ALA A 83 13.33 1.29 -4.03
C ALA A 83 14.29 2.48 -3.93
N GLU A 84 15.39 2.48 -4.69
CA GLU A 84 16.31 3.62 -4.78
C GLU A 84 15.64 4.88 -5.31
N LEU A 85 14.85 4.75 -6.39
CA LEU A 85 14.05 5.85 -6.93
C LEU A 85 13.02 6.35 -5.91
N PHE A 86 12.35 5.44 -5.22
CA PHE A 86 11.31 5.77 -4.26
C PHE A 86 11.88 6.45 -3.00
N ALA A 87 13.00 5.95 -2.45
CA ALA A 87 13.69 6.52 -1.29
C ALA A 87 14.10 7.99 -1.50
N ARG A 88 14.46 8.37 -2.74
CA ARG A 88 14.85 9.75 -3.10
C ARG A 88 13.70 10.73 -3.21
N LYS A 89 12.44 10.28 -3.18
CA LYS A 89 11.28 11.19 -3.15
C LYS A 89 11.41 12.13 -1.95
N ARG A 90 10.90 13.34 -2.13
CA ARG A 90 11.04 14.43 -1.16
C ARG A 90 9.80 14.52 -0.30
N ASP A 91 9.99 14.58 1.02
CA ASP A 91 8.92 14.86 1.97
C ASP A 91 8.56 16.37 1.97
N GLY A 92 7.62 16.77 2.84
CA GLY A 92 7.21 18.18 2.97
C GLY A 92 8.32 19.14 3.44
N ARG A 93 9.47 18.61 3.87
CA ARG A 93 10.66 19.37 4.29
C ARG A 93 11.76 19.33 3.22
N GLY A 94 11.52 18.71 2.07
CA GLY A 94 12.50 18.56 1.01
C GLY A 94 13.58 17.52 1.30
N GLN A 95 13.39 16.64 2.27
CA GLN A 95 14.34 15.56 2.59
C GLN A 95 13.95 14.27 1.88
N ALA A 96 14.94 13.43 1.56
CA ALA A 96 14.67 12.09 1.04
C ALA A 96 13.86 11.29 2.08
N ILE A 97 12.83 10.56 1.63
CA ILE A 97 11.94 9.82 2.54
C ILE A 97 12.60 8.62 3.22
N ALA A 98 13.77 8.18 2.74
CA ALA A 98 14.64 7.20 3.39
C ALA A 98 16.09 7.33 2.92
N ALA A 99 17.04 6.87 3.74
CA ALA A 99 18.46 6.89 3.42
C ALA A 99 18.90 5.74 2.49
N THR A 100 18.23 4.59 2.55
CA THR A 100 18.60 3.39 1.78
C THR A 100 17.37 2.66 1.21
N PRO A 101 17.56 1.83 0.16
CA PRO A 101 16.51 0.95 -0.37
C PRO A 101 15.92 0.01 0.68
N GLU A 102 16.74 -0.50 1.58
CA GLU A 102 16.34 -1.40 2.65
C GLU A 102 15.46 -0.67 3.66
N ALA A 103 15.85 0.55 4.07
CA ALA A 103 15.10 1.34 5.05
C ALA A 103 13.70 1.71 4.53
N ILE A 104 13.56 2.07 3.25
CA ILE A 104 12.23 2.34 2.68
C ILE A 104 11.40 1.07 2.52
N SER A 105 12.03 -0.05 2.18
CA SER A 105 11.37 -1.34 2.01
C SER A 105 10.83 -1.86 3.35
N GLU A 106 11.63 -1.76 4.42
CA GLU A 106 11.21 -2.11 5.77
C GLU A 106 10.05 -1.23 6.23
N ARG A 107 10.14 0.10 6.01
CA ARG A 107 9.06 1.02 6.33
C ARG A 107 7.77 0.67 5.60
N VAL A 108 7.84 0.32 4.32
CA VAL A 108 6.67 -0.08 3.51
C VAL A 108 6.02 -1.35 4.08
N LEU A 109 6.79 -2.40 4.34
CA LEU A 109 6.22 -3.64 4.87
C LEU A 109 5.66 -3.46 6.29
N THR A 110 6.38 -2.77 7.18
CA THR A 110 5.90 -2.47 8.54
C THR A 110 4.61 -1.64 8.52
N THR A 111 4.54 -0.64 7.63
CA THR A 111 3.33 0.18 7.47
C THR A 111 2.18 -0.65 6.92
N LEU A 112 2.41 -1.52 5.94
CA LEU A 112 1.37 -2.40 5.40
C LEU A 112 0.82 -3.36 6.45
N THR A 113 1.70 -3.99 7.24
CA THR A 113 1.28 -4.86 8.35
C THR A 113 0.49 -4.09 9.41
N ARG A 114 0.93 -2.88 9.77
CA ARG A 114 0.18 -2.01 10.71
C ARG A 114 -1.21 -1.65 10.18
N LEU A 115 -1.29 -1.16 8.94
CA LEU A 115 -2.58 -0.79 8.33
C LEU A 115 -3.51 -2.01 8.23
N SER A 116 -2.97 -3.19 7.98
CA SER A 116 -3.75 -4.43 7.98
C SER A 116 -4.33 -4.71 9.37
N ALA A 117 -3.55 -4.55 10.44
CA ALA A 117 -4.03 -4.72 11.81
C ALA A 117 -5.12 -3.70 12.17
N GLU A 118 -4.94 -2.44 11.79
CA GLU A 118 -5.91 -1.37 12.02
C GLU A 118 -7.24 -1.67 11.32
N VAL A 119 -7.22 -2.10 10.06
CA VAL A 119 -8.45 -2.49 9.33
C VAL A 119 -9.15 -3.69 9.97
N ILE A 120 -8.39 -4.68 10.45
CA ILE A 120 -8.95 -5.84 11.15
C ILE A 120 -9.64 -5.41 12.45
N LEU A 121 -8.98 -4.57 13.25
CA LEU A 121 -9.54 -4.05 14.50
C LEU A 121 -10.74 -3.14 14.24
N GLU A 122 -10.70 -2.31 13.21
CA GLU A 122 -11.82 -1.46 12.79
C GLU A 122 -13.04 -2.31 12.48
N THR A 123 -12.84 -3.39 11.72
CA THR A 123 -13.90 -4.34 11.40
C THR A 123 -14.46 -5.00 12.67
N ALA A 124 -13.59 -5.49 13.57
CA ALA A 124 -14.01 -6.12 14.81
C ALA A 124 -14.83 -5.16 15.69
N PHE A 125 -14.38 -3.92 15.88
CA PHE A 125 -15.11 -2.93 16.66
C PHE A 125 -16.46 -2.55 16.03
N ALA A 126 -16.53 -2.49 14.70
CA ALA A 126 -17.79 -2.24 14.01
C ALA A 126 -18.80 -3.38 14.25
N GLU A 127 -18.35 -4.64 14.18
CA GLU A 127 -19.19 -5.81 14.50
C GLU A 127 -19.62 -5.84 15.98
N ASP A 128 -18.79 -5.32 16.89
CA ASP A 128 -19.13 -5.14 18.30
C ASP A 128 -20.07 -3.95 18.57
N GLY A 129 -20.54 -3.26 17.52
CA GLY A 129 -21.50 -2.15 17.61
C GLY A 129 -20.89 -0.79 17.95
N LEU A 130 -19.56 -0.65 17.84
CA LEU A 130 -18.86 0.62 17.97
C LEU A 130 -18.72 1.33 16.61
N ASP A 131 -18.37 2.61 16.65
CA ASP A 131 -17.81 3.27 15.47
C ASP A 131 -16.38 2.77 15.26
N GLY A 132 -16.21 1.77 14.40
CA GLY A 132 -14.92 1.10 14.21
C GLY A 132 -13.80 2.05 13.83
N ALA A 133 -14.04 2.94 12.87
CA ALA A 133 -13.03 3.88 12.38
C ALA A 133 -12.64 4.89 13.47
N ALA A 134 -13.63 5.47 14.17
CA ALA A 134 -13.35 6.39 15.27
C ALA A 134 -12.64 5.68 16.45
N THR A 135 -13.01 4.43 16.73
CA THR A 135 -12.45 3.64 17.83
C THR A 135 -11.00 3.26 17.56
N VAL A 136 -10.66 2.77 16.36
CA VAL A 136 -9.27 2.49 15.98
C VAL A 136 -8.42 3.74 15.99
N ALA A 137 -8.95 4.87 15.51
CA ALA A 137 -8.24 6.14 15.51
C ALA A 137 -8.04 6.73 16.92
N HIS A 138 -8.76 6.22 17.94
CA HIS A 138 -8.67 6.73 19.30
C HIS A 138 -7.28 6.49 19.90
N ALA A 139 -6.74 7.51 20.59
CA ALA A 139 -5.37 7.51 21.09
C ALA A 139 -5.03 6.32 22.03
N LEU A 140 -6.01 5.84 22.80
CA LEU A 140 -5.82 4.67 23.66
C LEU A 140 -5.63 3.37 22.86
N VAL A 141 -6.36 3.20 21.76
CA VAL A 141 -6.24 2.03 20.89
C VAL A 141 -4.92 2.09 20.11
N GLN A 142 -4.60 3.25 19.53
CA GLN A 142 -3.31 3.45 18.85
C GLN A 142 -2.13 3.15 19.78
N ARG A 143 -2.19 3.59 21.04
CA ARG A 143 -1.16 3.30 22.05
C ARG A 143 -1.08 1.81 22.39
N ALA A 144 -2.20 1.09 22.38
CA ALA A 144 -2.24 -0.36 22.58
C ALA A 144 -1.64 -1.12 21.39
N VAL A 145 -2.00 -0.75 20.16
CA VAL A 145 -1.45 -1.32 18.90
C VAL A 145 0.05 -1.08 18.80
N ASP A 146 0.53 0.09 19.20
CA ASP A 146 1.96 0.44 19.26
C ASP A 146 2.74 -0.28 20.36
N ALA A 147 2.06 -1.05 21.23
CA ALA A 147 2.61 -1.63 22.44
C ALA A 147 3.41 -0.60 23.28
N HIS A 148 2.98 0.66 23.25
CA HIS A 148 3.79 1.76 23.76
C HIS A 148 3.82 1.74 25.30
N PRO A 149 5.01 1.69 25.92
CA PRO A 149 5.14 1.52 27.37
C PRO A 149 4.71 2.77 28.14
N GLY A 150 4.16 2.59 29.35
CA GLY A 150 3.87 3.67 30.28
C GLY A 150 3.30 3.20 31.60
N ILE A 151 2.89 4.14 32.45
CA ILE A 151 2.32 3.86 33.78
C ILE A 151 1.02 3.06 33.64
N ALA A 152 0.10 3.55 32.81
CA ALA A 152 -1.08 2.79 32.40
C ALA A 152 -0.72 1.86 31.24
N ARG A 153 -0.91 0.55 31.45
CA ARG A 153 -0.77 -0.47 30.41
C ARG A 153 -2.10 -0.60 29.67
N LEU A 154 -2.06 -0.46 28.35
CA LEU A 154 -3.20 -0.66 27.46
C LEU A 154 -2.90 -1.83 26.54
N SER A 155 -3.91 -2.65 26.31
CA SER A 155 -3.85 -3.77 25.38
C SER A 155 -5.19 -3.89 24.68
N VAL A 156 -5.14 -4.24 23.39
CA VAL A 156 -6.29 -4.66 22.59
C VAL A 156 -5.94 -6.02 22.02
N ALA A 157 -6.91 -6.93 22.05
CA ALA A 157 -6.76 -8.27 21.51
C ALA A 157 -8.07 -8.70 20.88
N LEU A 158 -7.98 -9.35 19.72
CA LEU A 158 -9.10 -10.10 19.17
C LEU A 158 -9.40 -11.29 20.06
N ASP A 159 -10.67 -11.72 20.09
CA ASP A 159 -11.09 -12.91 20.83
C ASP A 159 -10.79 -14.23 20.09
N ARG A 160 -10.33 -14.14 18.83
CA ARG A 160 -10.08 -15.26 17.91
C ARG A 160 -8.85 -14.98 17.05
N PRO A 161 -8.21 -16.04 16.52
CA PRO A 161 -7.07 -15.87 15.62
C PRO A 161 -7.47 -15.26 14.29
N VAL A 162 -6.54 -14.51 13.70
CA VAL A 162 -6.66 -14.04 12.32
C VAL A 162 -6.31 -15.19 11.39
N ILE A 163 -7.17 -15.50 10.42
CA ILE A 163 -6.85 -16.48 9.37
C ILE A 163 -6.32 -15.74 8.14
N GLY A 164 -5.02 -15.85 7.89
CA GLY A 164 -4.35 -15.25 6.75
C GLY A 164 -4.56 -16.08 5.48
N LEU A 165 -5.40 -15.59 4.57
CA LEU A 165 -5.68 -16.26 3.29
C LEU A 165 -4.95 -15.58 2.12
N GLY A 166 -4.41 -16.40 1.21
CA GLY A 166 -3.80 -15.95 -0.04
C GLY A 166 -2.28 -16.10 -0.08
N ALA A 167 -1.73 -16.08 -1.30
CA ALA A 167 -0.31 -16.40 -1.55
C ALA A 167 0.69 -15.49 -0.83
N SER A 168 0.31 -14.25 -0.51
CA SER A 168 1.18 -13.28 0.19
C SER A 168 0.94 -13.23 1.71
N ALA A 169 -0.02 -14.00 2.25
CA ALA A 169 -0.33 -14.01 3.67
C ALA A 169 0.87 -14.34 4.57
N PRO A 170 1.72 -15.35 4.27
CA PRO A 170 2.90 -15.63 5.08
C PRO A 170 3.87 -14.45 5.21
N LEU A 171 3.91 -13.58 4.20
CA LEU A 171 4.79 -12.42 4.17
C LEU A 171 4.21 -11.25 4.97
N HIS A 172 2.97 -10.84 4.64
CA HIS A 172 2.40 -9.60 5.17
C HIS A 172 1.82 -9.76 6.58
N TYR A 173 1.43 -10.98 6.95
CA TYR A 173 0.72 -11.24 8.20
C TYR A 173 1.59 -11.84 9.31
N ALA A 174 2.84 -12.21 9.02
CA ALA A 174 3.79 -12.69 10.02
C ALA A 174 3.98 -11.71 11.20
N GLY A 175 3.82 -10.40 10.96
CA GLY A 175 3.93 -9.37 11.99
C GLY A 175 2.60 -8.93 12.62
N LEU A 176 1.46 -9.54 12.25
CA LEU A 176 0.16 -9.19 12.83
C LEU A 176 -0.01 -9.57 14.31
N PRO A 177 0.47 -10.73 14.80
CA PRO A 177 0.15 -11.17 16.16
C PRO A 177 0.38 -10.13 17.28
N PRO A 178 1.52 -9.41 17.34
CA PRO A 178 1.71 -8.39 18.36
C PRO A 178 0.77 -7.19 18.24
N LEU A 179 0.21 -6.92 17.05
CA LEU A 179 -0.65 -5.76 16.79
C LEU A 179 -2.13 -6.04 17.05
N VAL A 180 -2.58 -7.28 16.81
CA VAL A 180 -3.99 -7.70 17.00
C VAL A 180 -4.20 -8.47 18.29
N GLY A 181 -3.14 -8.70 19.07
CA GLY A 181 -3.18 -9.37 20.38
C GLY A 181 -3.59 -10.85 20.34
N HIS A 182 -3.56 -11.48 19.16
CA HIS A 182 -3.90 -12.89 18.97
C HIS A 182 -3.09 -13.47 17.79
N ASP A 183 -2.91 -14.79 17.76
CA ASP A 183 -2.23 -15.51 16.67
C ASP A 183 -2.81 -15.18 15.28
N CYS A 184 -1.93 -15.22 14.28
CA CYS A 184 -2.30 -15.24 12.87
C CYS A 184 -1.93 -16.59 12.26
N LEU A 185 -2.94 -17.34 11.82
CA LEU A 185 -2.79 -18.66 11.24
C LEU A 185 -2.87 -18.56 9.72
N VAL A 186 -1.89 -19.10 9.02
CA VAL A 186 -1.91 -19.21 7.56
C VAL A 186 -2.06 -20.69 7.21
N PRO A 187 -3.19 -21.11 6.62
CA PRO A 187 -3.38 -22.49 6.18
C PRO A 187 -2.36 -22.91 5.12
N GLU A 188 -2.01 -24.21 5.10
CA GLU A 188 -1.20 -24.85 4.04
C GLU A 188 -1.96 -24.96 2.71
#